data_AF-A0AA96FMS0-F1
#
_entry.id   AF-A0AA96FMS0-F1
#
_cell.length_a   1.000
_cell.length_b   1.000
_cell.length_c   1.000
_cell.angle_alpha   90.00
_cell.angle_beta   90.00
_cell.angle_gamma   90.00
#
_symmetry.space_group_name_H-M   'P 1'
#
loop_
_entity.id
_entity.type
_entity.pdbx_description
1 polymer ?
#
loop_
_entity_poly.entity_id
_entity_poly.type
_entity_poly.pdbx_seq_one_letter_code
_entity_poly.pdbx_strand_id
1 'polypeptide(L)'
;MRFESVPMPPAVEARPRDIRGYPVPAITPWEGEEPQFALTDYDRSAQCARKRLCSVCDTFMPKGPVWRVVGAAESGAIGEALAAGRPYRNLAPTLEGPGHRACMLYASMVCPYLARPNARRGLTAAQPDEMTAHVVRGAVRGSMGAVVGFGEYEYAITSSQVLFRFLDVVEFLPHDTADAHLEELRAELARAAE
;
A
#
# COMPACT_ATOMS: atom_id res chain seq x y z
N MET A 1 4.98 17.19 1.48
CA MET A 1 4.58 17.46 0.09
C MET A 1 3.06 17.65 0.02
N ARG A 2 2.55 18.57 -0.80
CA ARG A 2 1.09 18.62 -1.09
C ARG A 2 0.81 17.55 -2.15
N PHE A 3 -0.31 16.85 -2.08
CA PHE A 3 -0.61 15.79 -3.06
C PHE A 3 -0.69 16.33 -4.50
N GLU A 4 -1.05 17.61 -4.64
CA GLU A 4 -1.13 18.35 -5.91
C GLU A 4 0.22 18.48 -6.64
N SER A 5 1.35 18.38 -5.92
CA SER A 5 2.68 18.44 -6.50
C SER A 5 3.25 17.07 -6.88
N VAL A 6 2.51 15.99 -6.63
CA VAL A 6 2.87 14.62 -7.01
C VAL A 6 2.06 14.26 -8.26
N PRO A 7 2.70 13.87 -9.39
CA PRO A 7 1.97 13.48 -10.59
C PRO A 7 1.09 12.26 -10.27
N MET A 8 -0.21 12.40 -10.48
CA MET A 8 -1.18 11.36 -10.13
C MET A 8 -1.27 10.34 -11.27
N PRO A 9 -1.17 9.02 -10.99
CA PRO A 9 -1.45 8.02 -12.01
C PRO A 9 -2.89 8.16 -12.53
N PRO A 10 -3.14 8.08 -13.85
CA PRO A 10 -4.48 8.31 -14.42
C PRO A 10 -5.60 7.45 -13.79
N ALA A 11 -5.29 6.18 -13.49
CA ALA A 11 -6.23 5.29 -12.83
C ALA A 11 -6.55 5.70 -11.38
N VAL A 12 -5.61 6.37 -10.69
CA VAL A 12 -5.85 6.95 -9.36
C VAL A 12 -6.64 8.24 -9.47
N GLU A 13 -6.38 9.06 -10.49
CA GLU A 13 -7.12 10.29 -10.76
C GLU A 13 -8.62 10.06 -11.03
N ALA A 14 -8.95 8.95 -11.68
CA ALA A 14 -10.32 8.52 -11.93
C ALA A 14 -11.07 8.05 -10.67
N ARG A 15 -10.41 7.95 -9.51
CA ARG A 15 -11.06 7.53 -8.26
C ARG A 15 -11.92 8.65 -7.68
N PRO A 16 -13.00 8.29 -6.95
CA PRO A 16 -13.73 9.26 -6.14
C PRO A 16 -12.78 9.97 -5.16
N ARG A 17 -13.11 11.22 -4.83
CA ARG A 17 -12.31 12.05 -3.93
C ARG A 17 -13.04 12.30 -2.62
N ASP A 18 -12.29 12.44 -1.54
CA ASP A 18 -12.84 12.92 -0.27
C ASP A 18 -13.10 14.44 -0.32
N ILE A 19 -13.69 14.99 0.75
CA ILE A 19 -13.99 16.43 0.87
C ILE A 19 -12.75 17.34 0.80
N ARG A 20 -11.54 16.78 0.98
CA ARG A 20 -10.26 17.48 0.91
C ARG A 20 -9.62 17.36 -0.48
N GLY A 21 -10.24 16.64 -1.40
CA GLY A 21 -9.78 16.42 -2.77
C GLY A 21 -8.82 15.25 -2.95
N TYR A 22 -8.58 14.43 -1.92
CA TYR A 22 -7.70 13.26 -2.01
C TYR A 22 -8.41 12.09 -2.69
N PRO A 23 -7.78 11.40 -3.65
CA PRO A 23 -8.34 10.19 -4.23
C PRO A 23 -8.48 9.11 -3.15
N VAL A 24 -9.65 8.46 -3.12
CA VAL A 24 -9.98 7.41 -2.17
C VAL A 24 -9.55 6.05 -2.73
N PRO A 25 -8.65 5.31 -2.03
CA PRO A 25 -8.23 3.98 -2.45
C PRO A 25 -9.41 3.02 -2.67
N ALA A 26 -9.22 2.08 -3.58
CA ALA A 26 -10.23 1.11 -3.95
C ALA A 26 -10.76 0.29 -2.77
N ILE A 27 -9.89 -0.08 -1.84
CA ILE A 27 -10.23 -0.90 -0.65
C ILE A 27 -10.80 -0.10 0.52
N THR A 28 -10.95 1.22 0.41
CA THR A 28 -11.51 2.04 1.50
C THR A 28 -13.05 1.91 1.49
N PRO A 29 -13.67 1.48 2.61
CA PRO A 29 -15.12 1.45 2.71
C PRO A 29 -15.71 2.86 2.86
N TRP A 30 -16.99 2.99 2.55
CA TRP A 30 -17.73 4.25 2.63
C TRP A 30 -18.89 4.09 3.60
N GLU A 31 -19.13 5.12 4.41
CA GLU A 31 -20.35 5.26 5.21
C GLU A 31 -21.15 6.43 4.63
N GLY A 32 -22.17 6.11 3.82
CA GLY A 32 -22.82 7.11 2.98
C GLY A 32 -21.84 7.74 1.99
N GLU A 33 -21.63 9.04 2.09
CA GLU A 33 -20.69 9.81 1.25
C GLU A 33 -19.31 10.00 1.91
N GLU A 34 -19.08 9.48 3.12
CA GLU A 34 -17.82 9.68 3.85
C GLU A 34 -16.91 8.44 3.75
N PRO A 35 -15.69 8.56 3.20
CA PRO A 35 -14.73 7.46 3.13
C PRO A 35 -14.09 7.17 4.50
N GLN A 36 -14.11 5.90 4.90
CA GLN A 36 -13.61 5.44 6.19
C GLN A 36 -12.15 4.98 6.11
N PHE A 37 -11.21 5.93 6.00
CA PHE A 37 -9.77 5.64 5.83
C PHE A 37 -9.10 4.83 6.95
N ALA A 38 -9.74 4.72 8.13
CA ALA A 38 -9.26 3.90 9.23
C ALA A 38 -9.62 2.40 9.06
N LEU A 39 -10.50 2.08 8.12
CA LEU A 39 -11.02 0.74 7.87
C LEU A 39 -10.56 0.23 6.52
N THR A 40 -10.64 -1.08 6.34
CA THR A 40 -10.38 -1.76 5.07
C THR A 40 -11.59 -2.61 4.74
N ASP A 41 -12.12 -2.44 3.54
CA ASP A 41 -13.23 -3.22 3.03
C ASP A 41 -12.73 -4.61 2.65
N TYR A 42 -13.14 -5.62 3.41
CA TYR A 42 -12.69 -6.99 3.23
C TYR A 42 -13.17 -7.61 1.92
N ASP A 43 -14.38 -7.29 1.48
CA ASP A 43 -14.93 -7.81 0.23
C ASP A 43 -14.18 -7.22 -0.97
N ARG A 44 -13.89 -5.91 -0.94
CA ARG A 44 -13.08 -5.27 -1.97
C ARG A 44 -11.64 -5.78 -1.97
N SER A 45 -11.07 -6.03 -0.79
CA SER A 45 -9.74 -6.65 -0.66
C SER A 45 -9.74 -8.07 -1.21
N ALA A 46 -10.81 -8.85 -0.99
CA ALA A 46 -10.98 -10.18 -1.54
C ALA A 46 -11.12 -10.14 -3.07
N GLN A 47 -11.77 -9.11 -3.61
CA GLN A 47 -11.83 -8.88 -5.06
C GLN A 47 -10.44 -8.54 -5.62
N CYS A 48 -9.68 -7.67 -4.96
CA CYS A 48 -8.29 -7.38 -5.35
C CYS A 48 -7.46 -8.66 -5.41
N ALA A 49 -7.59 -9.53 -4.40
CA ALA A 49 -6.89 -10.79 -4.34
C ALA A 49 -7.29 -11.75 -5.48
N ARG A 50 -8.59 -12.00 -5.65
CA ARG A 50 -9.16 -12.97 -6.61
C ARG A 50 -9.01 -12.55 -8.06
N LYS A 51 -9.21 -11.26 -8.35
CA LYS A 51 -9.25 -10.72 -9.71
C LYS A 51 -7.95 -10.00 -10.08
N ARG A 52 -6.94 -10.02 -9.19
CA ARG A 52 -5.65 -9.35 -9.38
C ARG A 52 -5.83 -7.85 -9.70
N LEU A 53 -6.67 -7.19 -8.90
CA LEU A 53 -6.91 -5.74 -9.01
C LEU A 53 -6.01 -4.99 -8.03
N CYS A 54 -5.62 -3.77 -8.41
CA CYS A 54 -4.85 -2.92 -7.53
C CYS A 54 -5.69 -2.39 -6.37
N SER A 55 -5.17 -2.53 -5.16
CA SER A 55 -5.80 -2.06 -3.92
C SER A 55 -6.02 -0.54 -3.84
N VAL A 56 -5.38 0.23 -4.73
CA VAL A 56 -5.49 1.71 -4.79
C VAL A 56 -6.46 2.15 -5.87
N CYS A 57 -6.30 1.69 -7.11
CA CYS A 57 -7.08 2.21 -8.25
C CYS A 57 -8.19 1.28 -8.75
N ASP A 58 -8.29 0.05 -8.23
CA ASP A 58 -9.29 -0.96 -8.62
C ASP A 58 -9.14 -1.50 -10.06
N THR A 59 -8.06 -1.15 -10.76
CA THR A 59 -7.83 -1.65 -12.12
C THR A 59 -7.00 -2.93 -12.12
N PHE A 60 -7.19 -3.75 -13.16
CA PHE A 60 -6.48 -5.00 -13.34
C PHE A 60 -4.97 -4.80 -13.42
N MET A 61 -4.21 -5.62 -12.71
CA MET A 61 -2.76 -5.70 -12.82
C MET A 61 -2.39 -6.85 -13.75
N PRO A 62 -1.76 -6.57 -14.91
CA PRO A 62 -1.26 -7.60 -15.82
C PRO A 62 -0.35 -8.62 -15.12
N LYS A 63 -0.11 -9.75 -15.80
CA LYS A 63 0.88 -10.74 -15.35
C LYS A 63 2.25 -10.06 -15.22
N GLY A 64 2.92 -10.29 -14.09
CA GLY A 64 4.20 -9.64 -13.76
C GLY A 64 4.30 -9.38 -12.26
N PRO A 65 5.24 -8.53 -11.83
CA PRO A 65 5.36 -8.19 -10.43
C PRO A 65 4.14 -7.40 -9.92
N VAL A 66 3.99 -7.37 -8.59
CA VAL A 66 3.07 -6.49 -7.87
C VAL A 66 3.84 -5.72 -6.81
N TRP A 67 3.34 -4.55 -6.43
CA TRP A 67 4.02 -3.67 -5.49
C TRP A 67 3.22 -3.47 -4.21
N ARG A 68 3.93 -3.17 -3.13
CA ARG A 68 3.38 -2.74 -1.85
C ARG A 68 4.30 -1.72 -1.19
N VAL A 69 3.73 -0.84 -0.36
CA VAL A 69 4.48 0.01 0.57
C VAL A 69 4.68 -0.73 1.89
N VAL A 70 5.92 -0.86 2.35
CA VAL A 70 6.26 -1.52 3.62
C VAL A 70 6.79 -0.54 4.65
N GLY A 71 6.53 -0.84 5.94
CA GLY A 71 6.99 -0.04 7.08
C GLY A 71 8.43 -0.40 7.50
N ALA A 72 8.94 0.28 8.52
CA ALA A 72 10.37 0.22 8.86
C ALA A 72 10.90 -1.16 9.26
N ALA A 73 10.15 -1.92 10.06
CA ALA A 73 10.58 -3.24 10.49
C ALA A 73 10.74 -4.19 9.28
N GLU A 74 9.77 -4.19 8.38
CA GLU A 74 9.81 -5.03 7.17
C GLU A 74 10.84 -4.52 6.15
N SER A 75 10.97 -3.21 5.98
CA SER A 75 12.01 -2.60 5.14
C SER A 75 13.41 -3.03 5.60
N GLY A 76 13.68 -2.97 6.91
CA GLY A 76 14.94 -3.42 7.49
C GLY A 76 15.20 -4.91 7.27
N ALA A 77 14.20 -5.76 7.51
CA ALA A 77 14.32 -7.20 7.29
C ALA A 77 14.59 -7.57 5.82
N ILE A 78 13.94 -6.88 4.87
CA ILE A 78 14.22 -7.04 3.44
C ILE A 78 15.65 -6.60 3.12
N GLY A 79 16.06 -5.43 3.60
CA GLY A 79 17.42 -4.90 3.39
C GLY A 79 18.51 -5.83 3.90
N GLU A 80 18.36 -6.37 5.12
CA GLU A 80 19.29 -7.34 5.70
C GLU A 80 19.35 -8.66 4.93
N ALA A 81 18.21 -9.17 4.46
CA ALA A 81 18.16 -10.38 3.65
C ALA A 81 18.91 -10.19 2.32
N LEU A 82 18.63 -9.08 1.61
CA LEU A 82 19.25 -8.76 0.33
C LEU A 82 20.75 -8.51 0.47
N ALA A 83 21.19 -7.77 1.49
CA ALA A 83 22.62 -7.52 1.74
C ALA A 83 23.40 -8.81 2.05
N ALA A 84 22.73 -9.80 2.66
CA ALA A 84 23.29 -11.13 2.91
C ALA A 84 23.17 -12.10 1.70
N GLY A 85 22.64 -11.65 0.56
CA GLY A 85 22.42 -12.50 -0.62
C GLY A 85 21.36 -13.58 -0.40
N ARG A 86 20.43 -13.38 0.54
CA ARG A 86 19.36 -14.33 0.88
C ARG A 86 18.03 -13.87 0.31
N PRO A 87 17.14 -14.81 -0.10
CA PRO A 87 15.78 -14.44 -0.47
C PRO A 87 15.02 -13.91 0.75
N TYR A 88 14.17 -12.91 0.55
CA TYR A 88 13.18 -12.48 1.53
C TYR A 88 11.82 -13.14 1.22
N ARG A 89 11.19 -13.70 2.24
CA ARG A 89 9.80 -14.15 2.18
C ARG A 89 9.04 -13.50 3.33
N ASN A 90 7.89 -12.90 3.02
CA ASN A 90 7.05 -12.35 4.07
C ASN A 90 6.36 -13.50 4.83
N LEU A 91 6.95 -13.93 5.94
CA LEU A 91 6.42 -15.03 6.76
C LEU A 91 5.17 -14.59 7.56
N ALA A 92 5.06 -13.29 7.87
CA ALA A 92 3.92 -12.72 8.57
C ALA A 92 2.90 -12.15 7.55
N PRO A 93 1.70 -12.75 7.41
CA PRO A 93 0.73 -12.24 6.46
C PRO A 93 0.31 -10.80 6.77
N THR A 94 -0.03 -10.04 5.74
CA THR A 94 -0.45 -8.64 5.82
C THR A 94 -1.88 -8.46 5.30
N LEU A 95 -2.57 -7.42 5.76
CA LEU A 95 -3.88 -7.01 5.26
C LEU A 95 -3.77 -6.08 4.04
N GLU A 96 -2.57 -5.57 3.75
CA GLU A 96 -2.32 -4.60 2.69
C GLU A 96 -2.20 -5.35 1.34
N GLY A 97 -3.19 -5.14 0.46
CA GLY A 97 -3.26 -5.79 -0.84
C GLY A 97 -2.25 -5.26 -1.88
N PRO A 98 -2.02 -6.03 -2.97
CA PRO A 98 -1.10 -5.67 -4.05
C PRO A 98 -1.56 -4.44 -4.86
N GLY A 99 -0.62 -3.76 -5.51
CA GLY A 99 -0.94 -2.69 -6.46
C GLY A 99 0.08 -2.52 -7.58
N HIS A 100 -0.27 -1.67 -8.56
CA HIS A 100 0.68 -1.28 -9.59
C HIS A 100 1.84 -0.48 -8.98
N ARG A 101 3.00 -0.55 -9.64
CA ARG A 101 4.18 0.21 -9.28
C ARG A 101 3.90 1.71 -9.11
N ALA A 102 3.33 2.35 -10.14
CA ALA A 102 2.96 3.76 -10.11
C ALA A 102 2.01 4.11 -8.94
N CYS A 103 1.02 3.26 -8.70
CA CYS A 103 0.05 3.47 -7.62
C CYS A 103 0.72 3.42 -6.23
N MET A 104 1.66 2.51 -6.02
CA MET A 104 2.36 2.36 -4.74
C MET A 104 3.41 3.44 -4.51
N LEU A 105 4.12 3.86 -5.56
CA LEU A 105 5.01 5.04 -5.51
C LEU A 105 4.20 6.28 -5.14
N TYR A 106 3.09 6.54 -5.84
CA TYR A 106 2.18 7.65 -5.53
C TYR A 106 1.65 7.57 -4.09
N ALA A 107 1.09 6.43 -3.69
CA ALA A 107 0.51 6.23 -2.36
C ALA A 107 1.54 6.44 -1.25
N SER A 108 2.80 6.04 -1.45
CA SER A 108 3.87 6.26 -0.47
C SER A 108 4.08 7.75 -0.16
N MET A 109 3.89 8.63 -1.15
CA MET A 109 4.10 10.08 -1.04
C MET A 109 2.88 10.84 -0.54
N VAL A 110 1.67 10.39 -0.90
CA VAL A 110 0.44 11.17 -0.62
C VAL A 110 -0.38 10.64 0.55
N CYS A 111 -0.27 9.35 0.88
CA CYS A 111 -1.07 8.78 1.97
C CYS A 111 -0.60 9.40 3.30
N PRO A 112 -1.47 10.08 4.06
CA PRO A 112 -1.08 10.72 5.32
C PRO A 112 -0.44 9.76 6.32
N TYR A 113 -0.79 8.47 6.25
CA TYR A 113 -0.21 7.41 7.07
C TYR A 113 1.18 6.95 6.57
N LEU A 114 1.37 6.81 5.26
CA LEU A 114 2.63 6.28 4.70
C LEU A 114 3.68 7.37 4.49
N ALA A 115 3.26 8.61 4.26
CA ALA A 115 4.11 9.72 3.84
C ALA A 115 4.88 10.40 4.99
N ARG A 116 4.51 10.16 6.26
CA ARG A 116 5.18 10.79 7.41
C ARG A 116 5.70 9.73 8.39
N PRO A 117 6.99 9.78 8.77
CA PRO A 117 7.59 8.88 9.77
C PRO A 117 6.85 8.84 11.12
N ASN A 118 6.23 9.96 11.49
CA ASN A 118 5.48 10.12 12.74
C ASN A 118 3.97 9.95 12.59
N ALA A 119 3.48 9.56 11.41
CA ALA A 119 2.06 9.30 11.24
C ALA A 119 1.62 8.13 12.12
N ARG A 120 0.43 8.27 12.71
CA ARG A 120 -0.25 7.24 13.49
C ARG A 120 -1.59 6.98 12.81
N ARG A 121 -2.02 5.71 12.69
CA ARG A 121 -3.42 5.43 12.32
C ARG A 121 -4.31 5.96 13.46
N GLY A 122 -5.38 6.67 13.11
CA GLY A 122 -6.29 7.29 14.09
C GLY A 122 -6.93 6.25 15.01
N LEU A 123 -7.15 6.63 16.27
CA LEU A 123 -7.70 5.76 17.34
C LEU A 123 -9.23 5.59 17.28
N THR A 124 -9.91 6.22 16.32
CA THR A 124 -11.37 6.34 16.30
C THR A 124 -11.99 5.51 15.18
N ALA A 125 -11.88 4.20 15.27
CA ALA A 125 -13.02 3.35 14.92
C ALA A 125 -13.78 3.17 16.24
N ALA A 126 -15.06 3.55 16.29
CA ALA A 126 -15.79 3.68 17.56
C ALA A 126 -15.86 2.38 18.39
N GLN A 127 -15.54 1.21 17.81
CA GLN A 127 -15.33 -0.04 18.54
C GLN A 127 -14.28 -0.93 17.83
N PRO A 128 -13.04 -1.01 18.32
CA PRO A 128 -12.12 -2.08 17.94
C PRO A 128 -12.51 -3.37 18.68
N ASP A 129 -12.92 -4.40 17.96
CA ASP A 129 -13.12 -5.74 18.50
C ASP A 129 -11.75 -6.42 18.82
N GLU A 130 -11.79 -7.57 19.52
CA GLU A 130 -10.60 -8.38 19.81
C GLU A 130 -9.84 -8.82 18.54
N MET A 131 -10.46 -8.73 17.36
CA MET A 131 -9.91 -9.14 16.07
C MET A 131 -9.01 -8.08 15.41
N THR A 132 -8.99 -6.84 15.91
CA THR A 132 -8.08 -5.76 15.46
C THR A 132 -6.87 -5.57 16.37
N ALA A 133 -6.75 -6.34 17.45
CA ALA A 133 -5.69 -6.21 18.45
C ALA A 133 -4.27 -6.50 17.92
N HIS A 134 -4.16 -7.24 16.80
CA HIS A 134 -2.88 -7.62 16.20
C HIS A 134 -2.31 -6.58 15.21
N VAL A 135 -3.05 -5.52 14.90
CA VAL A 135 -2.52 -4.34 14.20
C VAL A 135 -1.99 -3.41 15.28
N VAL A 136 -0.67 -3.38 15.49
CA VAL A 136 -0.05 -2.71 16.65
C VAL A 136 -0.53 -1.25 16.75
N ARG A 137 -1.39 -1.04 17.75
CA ARG A 137 -2.07 0.22 18.07
C ARG A 137 -1.02 1.30 18.34
N GLY A 138 -1.12 2.45 17.65
CA GLY A 138 -0.27 3.61 17.90
C GLY A 138 1.21 3.45 17.52
N ALA A 139 1.59 2.42 16.75
CA ALA A 139 2.96 2.23 16.30
C ALA A 139 3.43 3.39 15.40
N VAL A 140 4.59 3.96 15.73
CA VAL A 140 5.32 4.88 14.85
C VAL A 140 5.74 4.09 13.62
N ARG A 141 5.49 4.62 12.42
CA ARG A 141 5.90 4.01 11.15
C ARG A 141 7.39 3.62 11.13
N GLY A 142 8.21 4.38 11.86
CA GLY A 142 9.66 4.30 11.87
C GLY A 142 10.25 5.17 10.75
N SER A 143 11.57 5.33 10.77
CA SER A 143 12.28 6.26 9.88
C SER A 143 12.38 5.78 8.43
N MET A 144 12.40 4.47 8.15
CA MET A 144 12.80 3.94 6.85
C MET A 144 11.72 3.05 6.21
N GLY A 145 10.85 3.59 5.35
CA GLY A 145 9.90 2.78 4.58
C GLY A 145 10.51 2.20 3.31
N ALA A 146 9.77 1.38 2.57
CA ALA A 146 10.14 1.04 1.20
C ALA A 146 8.92 0.86 0.30
N VAL A 147 9.09 1.10 -1.01
CA VAL A 147 8.20 0.56 -2.05
C VAL A 147 8.88 -0.70 -2.57
N VAL A 148 8.19 -1.83 -2.52
CA VAL A 148 8.79 -3.14 -2.81
C VAL A 148 7.98 -3.84 -3.87
N GLY A 149 8.68 -4.33 -4.90
CA GLY A 149 8.13 -5.17 -5.95
C GLY A 149 8.36 -6.64 -5.63
N PHE A 150 7.33 -7.45 -5.85
CA PHE A 150 7.30 -8.88 -5.58
C PHE A 150 6.88 -9.62 -6.84
N GLY A 151 7.56 -10.72 -7.16
CA GLY A 151 7.23 -11.56 -8.30
C GLY A 151 5.86 -12.24 -8.13
N GLU A 152 5.54 -12.62 -6.89
CA GLU A 152 4.31 -13.35 -6.56
C GLU A 152 3.67 -12.86 -5.26
N TYR A 153 2.36 -13.10 -5.15
CA TYR A 153 1.64 -12.99 -3.90
C TYR A 153 0.69 -14.17 -3.73
N GLU A 154 0.57 -14.64 -2.50
CA GLU A 154 -0.44 -15.61 -2.08
C GLU A 154 -1.49 -14.88 -1.25
N TYR A 155 -2.70 -15.44 -1.18
CA TYR A 155 -3.74 -14.91 -0.33
C TYR A 155 -4.60 -15.99 0.31
N ALA A 156 -5.14 -15.69 1.49
CA ALA A 156 -6.17 -16.46 2.16
C ALA A 156 -7.33 -15.54 2.52
N ILE A 157 -8.55 -15.96 2.18
CA ILE A 157 -9.77 -15.25 2.53
C ILE A 157 -10.44 -16.03 3.66
N THR A 158 -10.69 -15.34 4.75
CA THR A 158 -11.42 -15.86 5.90
C THR A 158 -12.78 -15.16 5.99
N SER A 159 -13.61 -15.55 6.96
CA SER A 159 -14.89 -14.88 7.22
C SER A 159 -14.73 -13.41 7.64
N SER A 160 -13.54 -12.97 8.04
CA SER A 160 -13.33 -11.65 8.64
C SER A 160 -12.13 -10.87 8.15
N GLN A 161 -11.33 -11.43 7.23
CA GLN A 161 -10.14 -10.76 6.72
C GLN A 161 -9.59 -11.44 5.47
N VAL A 162 -8.80 -10.68 4.72
CA VAL A 162 -7.98 -11.16 3.61
C VAL A 162 -6.51 -10.99 3.99
N LEU A 163 -5.81 -12.10 4.01
CA LEU A 163 -4.40 -12.17 4.38
C LEU A 163 -3.58 -12.36 3.11
N PHE A 164 -2.55 -11.54 2.93
CA PHE A 164 -1.61 -11.60 1.81
C PHE A 164 -0.23 -12.02 2.30
N ARG A 165 0.45 -12.86 1.51
CA ARG A 165 1.90 -13.06 1.59
C ARG A 165 2.53 -12.64 0.28
N PHE A 166 3.70 -12.05 0.36
CA PHE A 166 4.45 -11.57 -0.79
C PHE A 166 5.78 -12.30 -0.85
N LEU A 167 6.13 -12.76 -2.05
CA LEU A 167 7.27 -13.63 -2.30
C LEU A 167 8.12 -13.06 -3.43
N ASP A 168 9.38 -13.49 -3.46
CA ASP A 168 10.32 -13.19 -4.53
C ASP A 168 10.47 -11.68 -4.77
N VAL A 169 11.17 -11.00 -3.86
CA VAL A 169 11.48 -9.58 -4.02
C VAL A 169 12.24 -9.38 -5.34
N VAL A 170 11.64 -8.60 -6.25
CA VAL A 170 12.24 -8.24 -7.55
C VAL A 170 12.68 -6.78 -7.62
N GLU A 171 12.19 -5.96 -6.69
CA GLU A 171 12.58 -4.55 -6.60
C GLU A 171 12.46 -4.08 -5.15
N PHE A 172 13.45 -3.31 -4.70
CA PHE A 172 13.48 -2.76 -3.35
C PHE A 172 13.90 -1.28 -3.39
N LEU A 173 12.95 -0.39 -3.09
CA LEU A 173 13.13 1.07 -3.10
C LEU A 173 12.97 1.62 -1.66
N PRO A 174 14.01 1.51 -0.82
CA PRO A 174 13.99 2.06 0.53
C PRO A 174 13.98 3.59 0.48
N HIS A 175 13.39 4.21 1.50
CA HIS A 175 13.33 5.66 1.61
C HIS A 175 13.16 6.11 3.06
N ASP A 176 13.86 7.20 3.40
CA ASP A 176 13.64 7.91 4.65
C ASP A 176 12.37 8.78 4.55
N THR A 177 12.32 9.60 3.49
CA THR A 177 11.16 10.41 3.11
C THR A 177 10.61 9.95 1.76
N ALA A 178 9.29 9.84 1.64
CA ALA A 178 8.68 9.21 0.48
C ALA A 178 8.83 10.03 -0.81
N ASP A 179 9.11 11.32 -0.72
CA ASP A 179 9.41 12.19 -1.85
C ASP A 179 10.66 11.77 -2.65
N ALA A 180 11.51 10.93 -2.08
CA ALA A 180 12.60 10.26 -2.81
C ALA A 180 12.10 9.47 -4.03
N HIS A 181 10.83 9.05 -4.06
CA HIS A 181 10.22 8.29 -5.16
C HIS A 181 9.66 9.14 -6.29
N LEU A 182 9.77 10.47 -6.22
CA LEU A 182 9.14 11.36 -7.19
C LEU A 182 9.65 11.16 -8.62
N GLU A 183 10.96 11.06 -8.80
CA GLU A 183 11.57 10.84 -10.13
C GLU A 183 11.22 9.46 -10.67
N GLU A 184 11.15 8.45 -9.80
CA GLU A 184 10.77 7.10 -10.21
C GLU A 184 9.31 7.04 -10.66
N LEU A 185 8.42 7.74 -9.95
CA LEU A 185 7.02 7.87 -10.37
C LEU A 185 6.90 8.59 -11.72
N ARG A 186 7.66 9.67 -11.93
CA ARG A 186 7.67 10.39 -13.22
C ARG A 186 8.11 9.48 -14.36
N ALA A 187 9.19 8.71 -14.14
CA ALA A 187 9.69 7.77 -15.13
C ALA A 187 8.68 6.66 -15.43
N GLU A 188 8.02 6.12 -14.40
CA GLU A 188 6.97 5.10 -14.56
C GLU A 188 5.78 5.60 -15.37
N LEU A 189 5.32 6.82 -15.10
CA LEU A 189 4.20 7.43 -15.83
C LEU A 189 4.55 7.77 -17.27
N ALA A 190 5.79 8.19 -17.54
CA ALA A 190 6.27 8.42 -18.90
C ALA A 190 6.25 7.12 -19.72
N ARG A 191 6.77 6.01 -19.16
CA ARG A 191 6.74 4.68 -19.80
C ARG A 191 5.33 4.19 -20.11
N ALA A 192 4.35 4.51 -19.26
CA ALA A 192 2.96 4.09 -19.44
C ALA A 192 2.19 4.93 -20.48
N ALA A 193 2.75 6.06 -20.91
CA ALA A 193 2.16 6.95 -21.91
C ALA A 193 2.67 6.69 -23.34
N GLU A 194 3.69 5.84 -23.49
CA GLU A 194 4.25 5.34 -24.76
C GLU A 194 3.46 4.12 -25.28
#